data_AF-A0A8T2I6C6-F1
#
_entry.id   AF-A0A8T2I6C6-F1
#
_cell.length_a   1.000
_cell.length_b   1.000
_cell.length_c   1.000
_cell.angle_alpha   90.00
_cell.angle_beta   90.00
_cell.angle_gamma   90.00
#
_symmetry.space_group_name_H-M   'P 1'
#
loop_
_entity.id
_entity.type
_entity.pdbx_description
1 polymer ?
#
loop_
_entity_poly.entity_id
_entity_poly.type
_entity_poly.pdbx_seq_one_letter_code
_entity_poly.pdbx_strand_id
1 'polypeptide(L)'
;MTAGKVVYASDDTSFFRKRRVAGLLALVIVPCILAQVSWEAHAVSGLTNSAWYRGNASSSYRTVEAGQGEKVSRKLIDNMPQNVDPHRSCKKGGEDLPKLVLVQEWRTNKQRPRESITLMTQLSADRLPMLENQCRTWTDPLAAVVYVPLFRNGSDGTPIIPTYINTTLEDVIRGMDSFFHFMEGTAQCALHMELVGQFLDPLDPEKYPINSLRNRALRMSITELTFMLDVDFVASPNLGLPEPGYRDPAVYNQMAELTAMKKALVLPAFEITNRKQDLIMAQNLARNCVMLGKDGMREQYLSGKVDAFNGQDAPWGHGPTNTTKWVRLTKPVTYRANYEPRYEPFLVMHRNVAPWADERFVGYGGNKIAYINQLNGLGVSFHVHPFGFVIHVPHVKTKAANTFVLEKRRGESPMDDLRALVEAEVEKATYAPHTVFCPKDLVSDADVENLMGRGSEDGGGDGNTSEALKETKR
;
A
#
# COMPACT_ATOMS: atom_id res chain seq x y z
N MET A 1 52.51 -27.01 35.95
CA MET A 1 52.23 -27.01 37.40
C MET A 1 51.31 -25.82 37.65
N THR A 2 50.10 -25.88 38.19
CA THR A 2 49.25 -26.94 38.73
C THR A 2 47.86 -26.30 38.83
N ALA A 3 46.82 -27.10 38.64
CA ALA A 3 45.42 -26.71 38.78
C ALA A 3 45.03 -26.34 40.22
N GLY A 4 43.91 -25.62 40.38
CA GLY A 4 43.25 -25.43 41.66
C GLY A 4 41.85 -24.82 41.52
N LYS A 5 40.85 -25.68 41.31
CA LYS A 5 39.43 -25.39 41.58
C LYS A 5 39.19 -25.40 43.09
N VAL A 6 38.33 -24.52 43.60
CA VAL A 6 37.45 -24.80 44.76
C VAL A 6 36.06 -24.24 44.48
N VAL A 7 35.05 -25.04 44.82
CA VAL A 7 33.60 -24.88 44.70
C VAL A 7 33.00 -24.88 46.11
N TYR A 8 31.72 -24.45 46.20
CA TYR A 8 30.66 -24.61 47.23
C TYR A 8 30.28 -23.27 47.90
N ALA A 9 29.08 -22.71 47.64
CA ALA A 9 27.72 -23.11 48.12
C ALA A 9 27.54 -22.78 49.62
N SER A 10 26.40 -22.39 50.18
CA SER A 10 25.02 -22.11 49.77
C SER A 10 24.35 -21.41 50.98
N ASP A 11 23.20 -20.77 50.75
CA ASP A 11 22.13 -20.46 51.72
C ASP A 11 22.49 -19.47 52.86
N ASP A 12 21.60 -18.64 53.40
CA ASP A 12 20.21 -18.91 53.71
C ASP A 12 19.43 -17.60 53.92
N THR A 13 18.14 -17.81 54.10
CA THR A 13 16.97 -16.98 53.89
C THR A 13 16.50 -16.18 55.12
N SER A 14 15.76 -15.11 54.83
CA SER A 14 14.62 -14.57 55.59
C SER A 14 14.83 -13.89 56.97
N PHE A 15 14.28 -12.67 57.14
CA PHE A 15 13.11 -12.46 58.00
C PHE A 15 12.49 -11.04 57.90
N PHE A 16 11.16 -11.04 57.99
CA PHE A 16 10.19 -9.94 57.96
C PHE A 16 10.29 -8.90 59.11
N ARG A 17 9.90 -7.63 58.86
CA ARG A 17 8.62 -7.04 59.38
C ARG A 17 8.39 -5.55 59.04
N LYS A 18 7.30 -5.33 58.30
CA LYS A 18 6.20 -4.33 58.44
C LYS A 18 6.47 -2.97 59.12
N ARG A 19 6.18 -1.88 58.40
CA ARG A 19 5.34 -0.77 58.88
C ARG A 19 4.41 -0.24 57.76
N ARG A 20 3.11 -0.19 58.05
CA ARG A 20 2.06 0.46 57.27
C ARG A 20 2.03 1.95 57.62
N VAL A 21 1.95 2.83 56.63
CA VAL A 21 1.27 4.13 56.75
C VAL A 21 0.46 4.34 55.47
N ALA A 22 -0.81 4.65 55.66
CA ALA A 22 -1.80 4.88 54.63
C ALA A 22 -1.66 6.29 54.02
N GLY A 23 -1.92 6.42 52.72
CA GLY A 23 -2.04 7.70 52.02
C GLY A 23 -2.73 7.47 50.68
N LEU A 24 -3.96 7.95 50.57
CA LEU A 24 -4.83 7.87 49.40
C LEU A 24 -4.18 8.49 48.15
N LEU A 25 -4.21 7.75 47.04
CA LEU A 25 -4.32 8.33 45.70
C LEU A 25 -5.10 7.35 44.82
N ALA A 26 -6.30 7.76 44.46
CA ALA A 26 -7.23 7.01 43.63
C ALA A 26 -6.71 6.96 42.18
N LEU A 27 -6.37 5.76 41.72
CA LEU A 27 -6.16 5.42 40.31
C LEU A 27 -7.43 4.70 39.84
N VAL A 28 -8.23 5.40 39.03
CA VAL A 28 -9.34 4.80 38.29
C VAL A 28 -8.73 4.01 37.14
N ILE A 29 -8.60 2.70 37.32
CA ILE A 29 -8.35 1.74 36.24
C ILE A 29 -9.68 1.06 35.96
N VAL A 30 -10.26 1.32 34.78
CA VAL A 30 -11.40 0.58 34.25
C VAL A 30 -10.87 -0.68 33.55
N PRO A 31 -11.32 -1.89 33.91
CA PRO A 31 -11.00 -3.11 33.17
C PRO A 31 -12.02 -3.32 32.05
N CYS A 32 -11.55 -3.51 30.81
CA CYS A 32 -12.37 -4.04 29.72
C CYS A 32 -11.81 -5.38 29.24
N ILE A 33 -12.37 -6.43 29.83
CA ILE A 33 -12.78 -7.72 29.24
C ILE A 33 -11.81 -8.33 28.21
N LEU A 34 -10.91 -9.17 28.71
CA LEU A 34 -10.39 -10.34 27.99
C LEU A 34 -11.36 -11.50 28.22
N ALA A 35 -12.18 -11.83 27.23
CA ALA A 35 -12.85 -13.12 27.17
C ALA A 35 -11.88 -14.12 26.52
N GLN A 36 -11.12 -14.82 27.36
CA GLN A 36 -10.44 -16.06 26.97
C GLN A 36 -11.51 -17.13 26.73
N VAL A 37 -11.68 -17.55 25.48
CA VAL A 37 -12.33 -18.83 25.16
C VAL A 37 -11.21 -19.85 24.97
N SER A 38 -11.06 -20.71 25.96
CA SER A 38 -10.23 -21.92 25.93
C SER A 38 -10.69 -22.83 24.80
N TRP A 39 -9.81 -23.14 23.85
CA TRP A 39 -9.95 -24.30 22.98
C TRP A 39 -9.01 -25.39 23.49
N GLU A 40 -9.60 -26.44 24.06
CA GLU A 40 -8.91 -27.70 24.31
C GLU A 40 -8.53 -28.32 22.97
N ALA A 41 -7.22 -28.47 22.75
CA ALA A 41 -6.66 -29.17 21.62
C ALA A 41 -6.84 -30.68 21.82
N HIS A 42 -7.84 -31.28 21.17
CA HIS A 42 -7.77 -32.69 20.84
C HIS A 42 -6.93 -32.85 19.58
N ALA A 43 -5.70 -33.30 19.80
CA ALA A 43 -4.81 -33.81 18.78
C ALA A 43 -5.45 -34.99 18.05
N VAL A 44 -5.68 -34.83 16.75
CA VAL A 44 -5.71 -35.95 15.81
C VAL A 44 -4.55 -35.75 14.86
N SER A 45 -3.53 -36.55 15.07
CA SER A 45 -2.39 -36.75 14.18
C SER A 45 -2.86 -37.31 12.84
N GLY A 46 -2.33 -36.78 11.74
CA GLY A 46 -2.50 -37.44 10.44
C GLY A 46 -2.19 -36.55 9.24
N LEU A 47 -1.06 -36.85 8.60
CA LEU A 47 -0.71 -36.55 7.21
C LEU A 47 -0.10 -35.17 6.92
N THR A 48 1.21 -35.13 7.11
CA THR A 48 2.16 -34.43 6.25
C THR A 48 1.83 -34.63 4.77
N ASN A 49 1.78 -33.54 3.99
CA ASN A 49 2.03 -33.61 2.55
C ASN A 49 2.67 -32.32 2.04
N SER A 50 4.01 -32.34 2.07
CA SER A 50 4.86 -31.65 1.11
C SER A 50 4.69 -32.34 -0.26
N ALA A 51 3.79 -31.83 -1.09
CA ALA A 51 3.63 -32.26 -2.48
C ALA A 51 3.29 -31.08 -3.40
N TRP A 52 4.37 -30.42 -3.82
CA TRP A 52 4.63 -29.93 -5.19
C TRP A 52 3.53 -29.24 -6.01
N TYR A 53 3.83 -27.98 -6.38
CA TYR A 53 3.70 -27.50 -7.76
C TYR A 53 4.61 -28.35 -8.68
N ARG A 54 4.15 -29.54 -9.07
CA ARG A 54 4.62 -30.26 -10.26
C ARG A 54 3.38 -30.82 -10.97
N GLY A 55 2.99 -30.15 -12.04
CA GLY A 55 1.95 -30.58 -12.96
C GLY A 55 2.19 -29.90 -14.30
N ASN A 56 2.53 -30.70 -15.30
CA ASN A 56 3.02 -30.35 -16.64
C ASN A 56 2.25 -29.22 -17.35
N ALA A 57 2.98 -28.19 -17.75
CA ALA A 57 2.67 -27.43 -18.94
C ALA A 57 3.87 -27.52 -19.90
N SER A 58 3.90 -28.58 -20.69
CA SER A 58 4.67 -28.61 -21.94
C SER A 58 3.99 -27.65 -22.92
N SER A 59 4.36 -26.38 -22.84
CA SER A 59 4.10 -25.40 -23.88
C SER A 59 5.45 -24.83 -24.26
N SER A 60 5.87 -25.10 -25.50
CA SER A 60 7.08 -24.57 -26.10
C SER A 60 7.00 -23.04 -26.19
N TYR A 61 7.45 -22.35 -25.15
CA TYR A 61 7.70 -20.91 -25.23
C TYR A 61 9.09 -20.73 -25.85
N ARG A 62 9.10 -20.25 -27.10
CA ARG A 62 10.32 -19.72 -27.73
C ARG A 62 10.85 -18.61 -26.83
N THR A 63 12.09 -18.74 -26.40
CA THR A 63 12.89 -17.64 -25.84
C THR A 63 12.92 -16.51 -26.87
N VAL A 64 12.08 -15.51 -26.67
CA VAL A 64 12.24 -14.23 -27.36
C VAL A 64 13.41 -13.53 -26.68
N GLU A 65 14.45 -13.28 -27.45
CA GLU A 65 15.68 -12.61 -26.99
C GLU A 65 15.35 -11.32 -26.22
N ALA A 66 15.99 -11.15 -25.06
CA ALA A 66 15.83 -10.01 -24.15
C ALA A 66 16.05 -8.61 -24.80
N GLY A 67 16.50 -8.55 -26.06
CA GLY A 67 16.71 -7.31 -26.81
C GLY A 67 15.48 -6.74 -27.54
N GLN A 68 14.38 -7.49 -27.69
CA GLN A 68 13.16 -6.97 -28.35
C GLN A 68 12.27 -6.16 -27.41
N GLY A 69 12.14 -6.56 -26.14
CA GLY A 69 11.35 -5.82 -25.14
C GLY A 69 11.89 -4.42 -24.83
N GLU A 70 13.22 -4.23 -24.89
CA GLU A 70 13.87 -2.93 -24.65
C GLU A 70 13.70 -1.96 -25.84
N LYS A 71 13.57 -2.48 -27.07
CA LYS A 71 13.33 -1.66 -28.28
C LYS A 71 11.87 -1.24 -28.42
N VAL A 72 10.92 -2.10 -28.01
CA VAL A 72 9.48 -1.79 -27.99
C VAL A 72 9.17 -0.77 -26.89
N SER A 73 9.76 -0.90 -25.70
CA SER A 73 9.58 0.07 -24.61
C SER A 73 10.12 1.47 -24.93
N ARG A 74 11.28 1.59 -25.61
CA ARG A 74 11.79 2.91 -26.05
C ARG A 74 10.89 3.59 -27.07
N LYS A 75 10.37 2.86 -28.08
CA LYS A 75 9.44 3.42 -29.08
C LYS A 75 8.11 3.88 -28.49
N LEU A 76 7.65 3.29 -27.39
CA LEU A 76 6.43 3.71 -26.68
C LEU A 76 6.67 4.95 -25.81
N ILE A 77 7.83 5.05 -25.16
CA ILE A 77 8.20 6.21 -24.33
C ILE A 77 8.35 7.48 -25.17
N ASP A 78 8.92 7.38 -26.38
CA ASP A 78 9.16 8.54 -27.25
C ASP A 78 7.87 9.13 -27.88
N ASN A 79 6.77 8.36 -27.91
CA ASN A 79 5.50 8.77 -28.54
C ASN A 79 4.42 9.22 -27.56
N MET A 80 4.68 9.21 -26.25
CA MET A 80 3.68 9.60 -25.25
C MET A 80 3.75 11.10 -24.92
N PRO A 81 2.60 11.79 -24.77
CA PRO A 81 2.60 13.20 -24.44
C PRO A 81 3.24 13.38 -23.05
N GLN A 82 4.30 14.19 -22.98
CA GLN A 82 5.04 14.39 -21.74
C GLN A 82 4.26 15.18 -20.67
N ASN A 83 3.13 15.80 -21.04
CA ASN A 83 2.30 16.68 -20.21
C ASN A 83 0.93 16.08 -19.82
N VAL A 84 0.81 14.76 -19.71
CA VAL A 84 -0.43 14.12 -19.30
C VAL A 84 -0.59 14.21 -17.78
N ASP A 85 -1.60 14.94 -17.30
CA ASP A 85 -1.98 14.96 -15.87
C ASP A 85 -2.54 13.56 -15.49
N PRO A 86 -1.85 12.80 -14.63
CA PRO A 86 -2.25 11.44 -14.29
C PRO A 86 -3.55 11.37 -13.49
N HIS A 87 -3.96 12.45 -12.83
CA HIS A 87 -5.23 12.53 -12.10
C HIS A 87 -6.42 12.81 -13.01
N ARG A 88 -6.18 13.32 -14.22
CA ARG A 88 -7.20 13.57 -15.25
C ARG A 88 -7.27 12.47 -16.30
N SER A 89 -6.26 11.62 -16.36
CA SER A 89 -6.15 10.56 -17.37
C SER A 89 -6.79 9.28 -16.85
N CYS A 90 -8.12 9.30 -16.77
CA CYS A 90 -8.94 8.22 -16.23
C CYS A 90 -10.24 8.11 -17.00
N LYS A 91 -10.90 6.95 -16.88
CA LYS A 91 -12.27 6.74 -17.33
C LYS A 91 -13.20 6.91 -16.14
N LYS A 92 -14.33 7.58 -16.36
CA LYS A 92 -15.37 7.72 -15.35
C LYS A 92 -15.86 6.33 -14.92
N GLY A 93 -15.97 6.16 -13.61
CA GLY A 93 -16.59 4.98 -13.03
C GLY A 93 -18.03 4.78 -13.46
N GLY A 94 -18.34 3.59 -13.97
CA GLY A 94 -19.72 3.14 -14.23
C GLY A 94 -20.40 2.59 -12.98
N GLU A 95 -21.62 2.07 -13.12
CA GLU A 95 -22.38 1.47 -12.01
C GLU A 95 -21.72 0.23 -11.40
N ASP A 96 -20.84 -0.42 -12.16
CA ASP A 96 -20.16 -1.67 -11.81
C ASP A 96 -18.96 -1.50 -10.87
N LEU A 97 -18.57 -0.26 -10.55
CA LEU A 97 -17.48 0.00 -9.60
C LEU A 97 -17.94 -0.12 -8.14
N PRO A 98 -17.03 -0.45 -7.20
CA PRO A 98 -17.35 -0.46 -5.78
C PRO A 98 -17.93 0.87 -5.28
N LYS A 99 -19.13 0.81 -4.68
CA LYS A 99 -19.83 1.98 -4.12
C LYS A 99 -19.51 2.11 -2.63
N LEU A 100 -18.35 2.68 -2.32
CA LEU A 100 -17.90 2.89 -0.95
C LEU A 100 -18.65 4.06 -0.29
N VAL A 101 -19.16 3.83 0.93
CA VAL A 101 -19.79 4.82 1.80
C VAL A 101 -18.81 5.18 2.92
N LEU A 102 -18.61 6.46 3.19
CA LEU A 102 -17.90 6.90 4.40
C LEU A 102 -18.78 6.60 5.61
N VAL A 103 -18.28 5.79 6.55
CA VAL A 103 -18.94 5.54 7.83
C VAL A 103 -18.49 6.58 8.85
N GLN A 104 -17.18 6.72 9.05
CA GLN A 104 -16.60 7.64 10.02
C GLN A 104 -15.18 8.03 9.61
N GLU A 105 -14.78 9.26 9.90
CA GLU A 105 -13.42 9.78 9.69
C GLU A 105 -12.81 10.19 11.04
N TRP A 106 -11.51 9.89 11.22
CA TRP A 106 -10.69 10.35 12.34
C TRP A 106 -9.43 11.03 11.81
N ARG A 107 -9.15 12.23 12.32
CA ARG A 107 -8.02 13.05 11.88
C ARG A 107 -7.06 13.29 13.04
N THR A 108 -5.78 13.04 12.82
CA THR A 108 -4.71 13.39 13.76
C THR A 108 -4.67 14.90 14.02
N ASN A 109 -4.33 15.27 15.25
CA ASN A 109 -3.97 16.64 15.62
C ASN A 109 -2.44 16.85 15.61
N LYS A 110 -1.65 15.81 15.34
CA LYS A 110 -0.20 15.88 15.34
C LYS A 110 0.27 16.63 14.09
N GLN A 111 1.04 17.68 14.31
CA GLN A 111 1.68 18.43 13.24
C GLN A 111 2.98 17.76 12.82
N ARG A 112 3.28 17.80 11.53
CA ARG A 112 4.52 17.26 10.95
C ARG A 112 5.18 18.35 10.08
N PRO A 113 6.52 18.36 9.97
CA PRO A 113 7.20 19.34 9.15
C PRO A 113 6.84 19.15 7.67
N ARG A 114 7.19 20.12 6.82
CA ARG A 114 6.96 20.05 5.37
C ARG A 114 7.64 18.83 4.77
N GLU A 115 8.82 18.50 5.28
CA GLU A 115 9.67 17.37 4.90
C GLU A 115 9.13 16.05 5.46
N SER A 116 7.89 15.73 5.12
CA SER A 116 7.16 14.53 5.56
C SER A 116 6.65 13.74 4.37
N ILE A 117 6.56 12.43 4.54
CA ILE A 117 6.05 11.51 3.52
C ILE A 117 4.81 10.79 4.06
N THR A 118 3.68 10.93 3.39
CA THR A 118 2.46 10.22 3.80
C THR A 118 2.56 8.76 3.41
N LEU A 119 2.58 7.86 4.38
CA LEU A 119 2.38 6.44 4.14
C LEU A 119 0.89 6.21 3.93
N MET A 120 0.52 5.66 2.78
CA MET A 120 -0.86 5.31 2.45
C MET A 120 -1.03 3.79 2.47
N THR A 121 -2.07 3.34 3.17
CA THR A 121 -2.40 1.92 3.35
C THR A 121 -3.91 1.71 3.34
N GLN A 122 -4.31 0.47 3.13
CA GLN A 122 -5.70 0.03 3.13
C GLN A 122 -5.79 -1.35 3.77
N LEU A 123 -6.90 -1.62 4.46
CA LEU A 123 -7.03 -2.82 5.27
C LEU A 123 -8.49 -3.20 5.54
N SER A 124 -8.73 -4.48 5.78
CA SER A 124 -9.96 -4.95 6.44
C SER A 124 -9.84 -4.77 7.96
N ALA A 125 -10.97 -4.75 8.67
CA ALA A 125 -11.00 -4.53 10.12
C ALA A 125 -10.20 -5.59 10.92
N ASP A 126 -10.07 -6.82 10.44
CA ASP A 126 -9.26 -7.88 11.07
C ASP A 126 -7.74 -7.63 11.00
N ARG A 127 -7.30 -6.60 10.26
CA ARG A 127 -5.89 -6.23 10.09
C ARG A 127 -5.44 -5.05 10.96
N LEU A 128 -6.27 -4.58 11.89
CA LEU A 128 -5.86 -3.52 12.83
C LEU A 128 -4.52 -3.79 13.56
N PRO A 129 -4.19 -5.03 13.99
CA PRO A 129 -2.87 -5.29 14.59
C PRO A 129 -1.70 -5.01 13.64
N MET A 130 -1.91 -5.14 12.32
CA MET A 130 -0.88 -4.82 11.33
C MET A 130 -0.74 -3.30 11.16
N LEU A 131 -1.85 -2.56 11.18
CA LEU A 131 -1.83 -1.10 11.20
C LEU A 131 -1.14 -0.55 12.45
N GLU A 132 -1.33 -1.19 13.61
CA GLU A 132 -0.59 -0.86 14.82
C GLU A 132 0.93 -0.96 14.58
N ASN A 133 1.40 -2.05 13.97
CA ASN A 133 2.82 -2.21 13.65
C ASN A 133 3.33 -1.12 12.71
N GLN A 134 2.56 -0.76 11.68
CA GLN A 134 2.90 0.35 10.78
C GLN A 134 2.98 1.69 11.52
N CYS A 135 1.95 2.04 12.30
CA CYS A 135 1.92 3.32 13.00
C CYS A 135 2.98 3.41 14.13
N ARG A 136 3.40 2.28 14.72
CA ARG A 136 4.49 2.26 15.71
C ARG A 136 5.87 2.49 15.09
N THR A 137 6.05 2.14 13.82
CA THR A 137 7.36 2.21 13.15
C THR A 137 7.47 3.43 12.22
N TRP A 138 6.36 3.88 11.64
CA TRP A 138 6.30 5.08 10.81
C TRP A 138 6.06 6.33 11.66
N THR A 139 6.90 7.34 11.50
CA THR A 139 6.87 8.57 12.33
C THR A 139 6.15 9.74 11.67
N ASP A 140 5.75 9.58 10.41
CA ASP A 140 5.17 10.61 9.56
C ASP A 140 3.64 10.45 9.42
N PRO A 141 2.96 11.30 8.61
CA PRO A 141 1.55 11.09 8.31
C PRO A 141 1.28 9.68 7.79
N LEU A 142 0.21 9.07 8.30
CA LEU A 142 -0.24 7.73 7.90
C LEU A 142 -1.73 7.81 7.55
N ALA A 143 -2.05 7.64 6.27
CA ALA A 143 -3.41 7.58 5.76
C ALA A 143 -3.86 6.11 5.66
N ALA A 144 -4.86 5.71 6.45
CA ALA A 144 -5.38 4.34 6.50
C ALA A 144 -6.88 4.29 6.18
N VAL A 145 -7.26 3.44 5.21
CA VAL A 145 -8.68 3.23 4.86
C VAL A 145 -9.10 1.83 5.29
N VAL A 146 -9.91 1.76 6.36
CA VAL A 146 -10.44 0.52 6.93
C VAL A 146 -11.76 0.15 6.24
N TYR A 147 -11.85 -1.05 5.69
CA TYR A 147 -13.02 -1.56 5.00
C TYR A 147 -13.83 -2.55 5.84
N VAL A 148 -15.16 -2.40 5.79
CA VAL A 148 -16.13 -3.38 6.30
C VAL A 148 -17.24 -3.64 5.26
N PRO A 149 -17.58 -4.91 4.96
CA PRO A 149 -18.76 -5.21 4.16
C PRO A 149 -20.03 -4.95 4.98
N LEU A 150 -21.09 -4.46 4.32
CA LEU A 150 -22.38 -4.18 4.95
C LEU A 150 -23.49 -4.90 4.18
N PHE A 151 -24.42 -5.53 4.88
CA PHE A 151 -25.70 -6.00 4.33
C PHE A 151 -26.83 -5.14 4.89
N ARG A 152 -27.93 -5.00 4.13
CA ARG A 152 -29.16 -4.38 4.64
C ARG A 152 -30.03 -5.44 5.31
N ASN A 153 -30.40 -5.22 6.56
CA ASN A 153 -31.43 -6.03 7.19
C ASN A 153 -32.79 -5.77 6.50
N GLY A 154 -33.48 -6.84 6.09
CA GLY A 154 -34.77 -6.73 5.40
C GLY A 154 -35.92 -6.21 6.26
N SER A 155 -35.83 -6.27 7.59
CA SER A 155 -36.90 -5.85 8.50
C SER A 155 -36.91 -4.36 8.81
N ASP A 156 -35.74 -3.74 8.98
CA ASP A 156 -35.59 -2.35 9.44
C ASP A 156 -34.50 -1.55 8.70
N GLY A 157 -33.81 -2.17 7.74
CA GLY A 157 -32.73 -1.53 6.98
C GLY A 157 -31.43 -1.33 7.76
N THR A 158 -31.33 -1.85 8.98
CA THR A 158 -30.11 -1.72 9.79
C THR A 158 -28.90 -2.39 9.11
N PRO A 159 -27.70 -1.79 9.16
CA PRO A 159 -26.51 -2.42 8.61
C PRO A 159 -26.09 -3.64 9.42
N ILE A 160 -25.95 -4.78 8.75
CA ILE A 160 -25.38 -6.01 9.31
C ILE A 160 -23.96 -6.17 8.77
N ILE A 161 -23.03 -6.58 9.62
CA ILE A 161 -21.68 -6.92 9.19
C ILE A 161 -21.55 -8.45 9.09
N PRO A 162 -21.61 -9.03 7.87
CA PRO A 162 -21.67 -10.48 7.70
C PRO A 162 -20.44 -11.20 8.25
N THR A 163 -19.29 -10.52 8.27
CA THR A 163 -18.01 -11.06 8.72
C THR A 163 -17.97 -11.22 10.25
N TYR A 164 -18.78 -10.47 10.99
CA TYR A 164 -18.77 -10.44 12.47
C TYR A 164 -20.20 -10.61 13.01
N ILE A 165 -20.63 -11.87 13.12
CA ILE A 165 -22.04 -12.29 13.30
C ILE A 165 -22.74 -11.73 14.56
N ASN A 166 -22.01 -11.16 15.52
CA ASN A 166 -22.57 -10.51 16.72
C ASN A 166 -21.98 -9.11 16.96
N THR A 167 -21.56 -8.44 15.90
CA THR A 167 -20.95 -7.11 15.99
C THR A 167 -21.74 -6.14 15.14
N THR A 168 -22.27 -5.11 15.79
CA THR A 168 -22.99 -4.03 15.11
C THR A 168 -22.00 -3.07 14.46
N LEU A 169 -22.48 -2.25 13.52
CA LEU A 169 -21.67 -1.16 12.98
C LEU A 169 -21.18 -0.19 14.06
N GLU A 170 -22.00 0.05 15.08
CA GLU A 170 -21.66 0.90 16.22
C GLU A 170 -20.52 0.29 17.06
N ASP A 171 -20.52 -1.03 17.26
CA ASP A 171 -19.41 -1.72 17.95
C ASP A 171 -18.09 -1.55 17.20
N VAL A 172 -18.12 -1.64 15.87
CA VAL A 172 -16.94 -1.39 15.03
C VAL A 172 -16.50 0.05 15.15
N ILE A 173 -17.42 1.03 15.04
CA ILE A 173 -17.09 2.45 15.18
C ILE A 173 -16.42 2.72 16.54
N ARG A 174 -16.97 2.21 17.64
CA ARG A 174 -16.38 2.36 18.99
C ARG A 174 -15.00 1.71 19.11
N GLY A 175 -14.80 0.54 18.51
CA GLY A 175 -13.51 -0.13 18.46
C GLY A 175 -12.47 0.67 17.67
N MET A 176 -12.86 1.20 16.51
CA MET A 176 -12.01 2.05 15.66
C MET A 176 -11.66 3.37 16.36
N ASP A 177 -12.62 3.98 17.06
CA ASP A 177 -12.40 5.18 17.85
C ASP A 177 -11.40 4.94 18.99
N SER A 178 -11.56 3.83 19.72
CA SER A 178 -10.63 3.43 20.77
C SER A 178 -9.22 3.16 20.21
N PHE A 179 -9.13 2.47 19.07
CA PHE A 179 -7.87 2.22 18.37
C PHE A 179 -7.20 3.52 17.96
N PHE A 180 -7.95 4.44 17.34
CA PHE A 180 -7.43 5.73 16.90
C PHE A 180 -6.82 6.52 18.06
N HIS A 181 -7.57 6.70 19.15
CA HIS A 181 -7.10 7.44 20.32
C HIS A 181 -5.90 6.76 21.00
N PHE A 182 -5.90 5.42 21.06
CA PHE A 182 -4.75 4.66 21.57
C PHE A 182 -3.49 4.87 20.72
N MET A 183 -3.60 4.80 19.39
CA MET A 183 -2.47 5.02 18.50
C MET A 183 -2.00 6.48 18.52
N GLU A 184 -2.92 7.44 18.54
CA GLU A 184 -2.58 8.85 18.65
C GLU A 184 -1.90 9.18 19.99
N GLY A 185 -2.29 8.53 21.08
CA GLY A 185 -1.68 8.71 22.40
C GLY A 185 -0.35 7.98 22.63
N THR A 186 -0.10 6.86 21.92
CA THR A 186 1.03 5.97 22.24
C THR A 186 2.06 5.79 21.12
N ALA A 187 1.74 6.11 19.88
CA ALA A 187 2.63 5.93 18.73
C ALA A 187 3.05 7.26 18.11
N GLN A 188 4.14 7.21 17.34
CA GLN A 188 4.70 8.41 16.70
C GLN A 188 4.07 8.73 15.35
N CYS A 189 3.30 7.84 14.70
CA CYS A 189 2.65 8.23 13.45
C CYS A 189 1.63 9.37 13.67
N ALA A 190 1.37 10.15 12.63
CA ALA A 190 0.23 11.08 12.61
C ALA A 190 -0.91 10.40 11.83
N LEU A 191 -1.81 9.75 12.56
CA LEU A 191 -2.81 8.85 11.97
C LEU A 191 -4.01 9.62 11.40
N HIS A 192 -4.30 9.43 10.11
CA HIS A 192 -5.57 9.82 9.50
C HIS A 192 -6.26 8.53 9.03
N MET A 193 -7.43 8.25 9.58
CA MET A 193 -8.15 7.01 9.34
C MET A 193 -9.57 7.27 8.82
N GLU A 194 -10.00 6.52 7.81
CA GLU A 194 -11.40 6.46 7.38
C GLU A 194 -11.92 5.02 7.54
N LEU A 195 -13.07 4.86 8.19
CA LEU A 195 -13.86 3.63 8.14
C LEU A 195 -14.86 3.74 6.99
N VAL A 196 -14.86 2.75 6.11
CA VAL A 196 -15.65 2.77 4.89
C VAL A 196 -16.41 1.47 4.74
N GLY A 197 -17.68 1.59 4.36
CA GLY A 197 -18.58 0.47 4.14
C GLY A 197 -18.90 0.28 2.67
N GLN A 198 -19.31 -0.91 2.28
CA GLN A 198 -20.00 -1.14 1.01
C GLN A 198 -21.23 -2.01 1.26
N PHE A 199 -22.39 -1.53 0.82
CA PHE A 199 -23.60 -2.35 0.85
C PHE A 199 -23.53 -3.38 -0.27
N LEU A 200 -23.61 -4.65 0.11
CA LEU A 200 -23.55 -5.81 -0.77
C LEU A 200 -24.89 -6.55 -0.74
N ASP A 201 -25.24 -7.22 -1.83
CA ASP A 201 -26.32 -8.21 -1.82
C ASP A 201 -25.86 -9.42 -0.98
N PRO A 202 -26.67 -9.97 -0.06
CA PRO A 202 -26.33 -11.18 0.69
C PRO A 202 -26.00 -12.40 -0.19
N LEU A 203 -26.46 -12.43 -1.44
CA LEU A 203 -26.16 -13.47 -2.42
C LEU A 203 -24.84 -13.24 -3.17
N ASP A 204 -24.32 -12.00 -3.14
CA ASP A 204 -23.07 -11.68 -3.80
C ASP A 204 -21.87 -12.07 -2.93
N PRO A 205 -20.78 -12.58 -3.56
CA PRO A 205 -19.55 -12.85 -2.84
C PRO A 205 -18.95 -11.55 -2.28
N GLU A 206 -18.52 -11.61 -1.02
CA GLU A 206 -17.76 -10.54 -0.37
C GLU A 206 -16.41 -10.35 -1.07
N LYS A 207 -16.34 -9.41 -2.02
CA LYS A 207 -15.10 -9.04 -2.71
C LYS A 207 -14.48 -7.80 -2.09
N TYR A 208 -13.16 -7.85 -1.93
CA TYR A 208 -12.38 -6.78 -1.30
C TYR A 208 -12.04 -5.66 -2.31
N PRO A 209 -12.52 -4.41 -2.15
CA PRO A 209 -12.40 -3.35 -3.16
C PRO A 209 -11.03 -2.66 -3.14
N ILE A 210 -9.96 -3.43 -3.34
CA ILE A 210 -8.57 -3.04 -3.06
C ILE A 210 -8.14 -1.72 -3.73
N ASN A 211 -8.50 -1.50 -5.00
CA ASN A 211 -8.10 -0.29 -5.73
C ASN A 211 -8.95 0.93 -5.36
N SER A 212 -10.24 0.76 -5.06
CA SER A 212 -11.07 1.86 -4.53
C SER A 212 -10.57 2.35 -3.18
N LEU A 213 -10.13 1.43 -2.31
CA LEU A 213 -9.51 1.77 -1.02
C LEU A 213 -8.14 2.45 -1.21
N ARG A 214 -7.32 1.96 -2.15
CA ARG A 214 -6.02 2.57 -2.51
C ARG A 214 -6.17 4.00 -3.01
N ASN A 215 -7.13 4.26 -3.91
CA ASN A 215 -7.40 5.61 -4.41
C ASN A 215 -7.90 6.53 -3.29
N ARG A 216 -8.74 6.01 -2.40
CA ARG A 216 -9.22 6.77 -1.24
C ARG A 216 -8.07 7.16 -0.30
N ALA A 217 -7.11 6.26 -0.06
CA ALA A 217 -5.90 6.54 0.72
C ALA A 217 -4.98 7.57 0.03
N LEU A 218 -4.83 7.50 -1.30
CA LEU A 218 -4.10 8.51 -2.07
C LEU A 218 -4.76 9.89 -1.96
N ARG A 219 -6.09 9.97 -2.03
CA ARG A 219 -6.85 11.21 -1.84
C ARG A 219 -6.65 11.80 -0.44
N MET A 220 -6.61 10.96 0.59
CA MET A 220 -6.36 11.37 1.98
C MET A 220 -4.93 11.85 2.22
N SER A 221 -3.99 11.51 1.33
CA SER A 221 -2.59 11.85 1.54
C SER A 221 -2.36 13.36 1.44
N ILE A 222 -1.71 13.95 2.45
CA ILE A 222 -1.58 15.41 2.59
C ILE A 222 -0.23 15.97 2.16
N THR A 223 0.79 15.12 2.05
CA THR A 223 2.15 15.51 1.69
C THR A 223 2.38 15.47 0.18
N GLU A 224 3.45 16.12 -0.27
CA GLU A 224 3.89 16.09 -1.67
C GLU A 224 4.39 14.70 -2.08
N LEU A 225 5.05 13.98 -1.17
CA LEU A 225 5.49 12.60 -1.39
C LEU A 225 4.55 11.61 -0.71
N THR A 226 4.15 10.57 -1.44
CA THR A 226 3.31 9.49 -0.96
C THR A 226 4.05 8.17 -1.02
N PHE A 227 3.86 7.33 -0.02
CA PHE A 227 4.45 6.01 0.08
C PHE A 227 3.36 4.94 0.16
N MET A 228 3.16 4.21 -0.93
CA MET A 228 2.18 3.13 -1.00
C MET A 228 2.74 1.84 -0.40
N LEU A 229 2.14 1.39 0.71
CA LEU A 229 2.57 0.19 1.43
C LEU A 229 1.36 -0.67 1.84
N ASP A 230 1.46 -1.98 1.64
CA ASP A 230 0.45 -2.91 2.12
C ASP A 230 0.51 -3.00 3.67
N VAL A 231 -0.64 -3.11 4.34
CA VAL A 231 -0.74 -3.00 5.82
C VAL A 231 0.12 -4.03 6.57
N ASP A 232 0.40 -5.16 5.95
CA ASP A 232 1.19 -6.27 6.49
C ASP A 232 2.71 -6.04 6.38
N PHE A 233 3.17 -4.90 5.90
CA PHE A 233 4.57 -4.51 5.92
C PHE A 233 4.84 -3.43 6.95
N VAL A 234 6.02 -3.46 7.55
CA VAL A 234 6.61 -2.30 8.23
C VAL A 234 7.78 -1.75 7.41
N ALA A 235 7.99 -0.44 7.48
CA ALA A 235 9.06 0.24 6.77
C ALA A 235 10.17 0.66 7.73
N SER A 236 11.41 0.74 7.23
CA SER A 236 12.49 1.42 7.92
C SER A 236 12.10 2.88 8.22
N PRO A 237 12.15 3.35 9.48
CA PRO A 237 11.90 4.74 9.83
C PRO A 237 12.81 5.68 9.03
N ASN A 238 12.32 6.87 8.68
CA ASN A 238 13.05 7.85 7.87
C ASN A 238 13.65 7.28 6.56
N LEU A 239 13.01 6.25 5.99
CA LEU A 239 13.53 5.45 4.86
C LEU A 239 14.97 4.97 5.08
N GLY A 240 15.30 4.61 6.32
CA GLY A 240 16.62 4.10 6.72
C GLY A 240 17.76 5.12 6.61
N LEU A 241 17.46 6.39 6.30
CA LEU A 241 18.47 7.44 6.22
C LEU A 241 18.98 7.78 7.63
N PRO A 242 20.29 7.95 7.83
CA PRO A 242 20.82 8.49 9.09
C PRO A 242 20.25 9.87 9.38
N GLU A 243 19.97 10.17 10.65
CA GLU A 243 19.45 11.47 11.06
C GLU A 243 20.34 12.63 10.55
N PRO A 244 19.75 13.73 10.03
CA PRO A 244 18.31 14.04 10.02
C PRO A 244 17.52 13.39 8.85
N GLY A 245 18.18 12.62 7.98
CA GLY A 245 17.57 11.94 6.85
C GLY A 245 16.86 12.89 5.89
N TYR A 246 15.65 12.52 5.43
CA TYR A 246 14.85 13.41 4.61
C TYR A 246 14.25 14.59 5.37
N ARG A 247 14.52 14.77 6.68
CA ARG A 247 14.16 16.01 7.39
C ARG A 247 15.06 17.18 7.01
N ASP A 248 16.23 16.90 6.42
CA ASP A 248 17.01 17.93 5.75
C ASP A 248 16.25 18.40 4.49
N PRO A 249 15.89 19.69 4.40
CA PRO A 249 15.18 20.22 3.24
C PRO A 249 15.91 19.98 1.91
N ALA A 250 17.25 19.94 1.89
CA ALA A 250 18.00 19.65 0.67
C ALA A 250 17.80 18.20 0.20
N VAL A 251 17.80 17.24 1.13
CA VAL A 251 17.54 15.82 0.83
C VAL A 251 16.10 15.61 0.40
N TYR A 252 15.14 16.21 1.11
CA TYR A 252 13.72 16.14 0.76
C TYR A 252 13.46 16.72 -0.62
N ASN A 253 13.95 17.93 -0.91
CA ASN A 253 13.76 18.59 -2.20
C ASN A 253 14.37 17.76 -3.33
N GLN A 254 15.55 17.15 -3.13
CA GLN A 254 16.11 16.24 -4.12
C GLN A 254 15.20 15.03 -4.39
N MET A 255 14.63 14.42 -3.35
CA MET A 255 13.67 13.33 -3.53
C MET A 255 12.40 13.79 -4.24
N ALA A 256 11.90 14.99 -3.91
CA ALA A 256 10.72 15.58 -4.53
C ALA A 256 10.93 15.88 -6.01
N GLU A 257 12.03 16.52 -6.37
CA GLU A 257 12.42 16.79 -7.75
C GLU A 257 12.58 15.50 -8.56
N LEU A 258 13.28 14.50 -8.01
CA LEU A 258 13.46 13.20 -8.67
C LEU A 258 12.12 12.52 -8.95
N THR A 259 11.26 12.45 -7.94
CA THR A 259 9.96 11.77 -8.07
C THR A 259 8.98 12.55 -8.95
N ALA A 260 9.03 13.89 -8.95
CA ALA A 260 8.29 14.75 -9.88
C ALA A 260 8.73 14.53 -11.33
N MET A 261 10.02 14.24 -11.56
CA MET A 261 10.57 13.81 -12.87
C MET A 261 10.27 12.34 -13.21
N LYS A 262 9.17 11.77 -12.70
CA LYS A 262 8.74 10.39 -12.96
C LYS A 262 9.81 9.34 -12.59
N LYS A 263 10.62 9.58 -11.55
CA LYS A 263 11.57 8.59 -10.99
C LYS A 263 11.05 8.11 -9.64
N ALA A 264 10.21 7.06 -9.66
CA ALA A 264 9.69 6.46 -8.45
C ALA A 264 10.80 5.79 -7.64
N LEU A 265 10.80 5.99 -6.32
CA LEU A 265 11.78 5.38 -5.42
C LEU A 265 11.24 4.02 -4.94
N VAL A 266 11.91 2.95 -5.34
CA VAL A 266 11.60 1.58 -4.94
C VAL A 266 12.25 1.25 -3.60
N LEU A 267 11.46 0.69 -2.69
CA LEU A 267 11.95 0.14 -1.43
C LEU A 267 12.02 -1.40 -1.57
N PRO A 268 13.21 -2.02 -1.40
CA PRO A 268 13.32 -3.47 -1.38
C PRO A 268 12.45 -4.08 -0.29
N ALA A 269 11.79 -5.18 -0.64
CA ALA A 269 10.90 -5.92 0.24
C ALA A 269 11.58 -7.20 0.73
N PHE A 270 11.42 -7.48 2.03
CA PHE A 270 11.98 -8.66 2.69
C PHE A 270 10.90 -9.49 3.39
N GLU A 271 11.19 -10.75 3.66
CA GLU A 271 10.37 -11.66 4.47
C GLU A 271 11.22 -12.46 5.46
N ILE A 272 10.58 -12.96 6.53
CA ILE A 272 11.19 -13.93 7.43
C ILE A 272 11.25 -15.29 6.74
N THR A 273 12.42 -15.91 6.67
CA THR A 273 12.62 -17.18 5.94
C THR A 273 12.00 -18.38 6.67
N ASN A 274 12.07 -18.38 8.01
CA ASN A 274 11.54 -19.49 8.81
C ASN A 274 10.02 -19.39 8.98
N ARG A 275 9.28 -19.96 8.02
CA ARG A 275 7.81 -20.02 8.05
C ARG A 275 7.21 -20.84 9.19
N LYS A 276 8.03 -21.63 9.90
CA LYS A 276 7.62 -22.41 11.08
C LYS A 276 7.90 -21.70 12.40
N GLN A 277 8.51 -20.52 12.35
CA GLN A 277 8.79 -19.74 13.54
C GLN A 277 7.48 -19.34 14.23
N ASP A 278 7.53 -19.27 15.56
CA ASP A 278 6.44 -18.69 16.34
C ASP A 278 6.07 -17.30 15.81
N LEU A 279 4.76 -17.03 15.71
CA LEU A 279 4.24 -15.83 15.07
C LEU A 279 4.72 -14.56 15.78
N ILE A 280 4.69 -14.54 17.11
CA ILE A 280 5.11 -13.38 17.90
C ILE A 280 6.61 -13.14 17.73
N MET A 281 7.41 -14.21 17.77
CA MET A 281 8.85 -14.11 17.54
C MET A 281 9.18 -13.58 16.14
N ALA A 282 8.47 -14.04 15.12
CA ALA A 282 8.69 -13.62 13.74
C ALA A 282 8.27 -12.15 13.52
N GLN A 283 7.16 -11.72 14.14
CA GLN A 283 6.74 -10.31 14.16
C GLN A 283 7.74 -9.42 14.90
N ASN A 284 8.29 -9.88 16.04
CA ASN A 284 9.35 -9.18 16.76
C ASN A 284 10.61 -9.02 15.91
N LEU A 285 11.02 -10.07 15.20
CA LEU A 285 12.17 -10.03 14.30
C LEU A 285 11.97 -9.00 13.18
N ALA A 286 10.80 -8.98 12.53
CA ALA A 286 10.49 -8.00 11.49
C ALA A 286 10.59 -6.55 12.01
N ARG A 287 10.01 -6.28 13.18
CA ARG A 287 10.08 -4.95 13.83
C ARG A 287 11.51 -4.58 14.24
N ASN A 288 12.28 -5.52 14.75
CA ASN A 288 13.68 -5.26 15.09
C ASN A 288 14.53 -4.95 13.86
N CYS A 289 14.28 -5.61 12.72
CA CYS A 289 15.01 -5.33 11.48
C CYS A 289 14.86 -3.86 11.06
N VAL A 290 13.63 -3.32 11.05
CA VAL A 290 13.42 -1.92 10.65
C VAL A 290 14.05 -0.92 11.62
N MET A 291 14.09 -1.24 12.93
CA MET A 291 14.72 -0.38 13.94
C MET A 291 16.25 -0.39 13.89
N LEU A 292 16.86 -1.49 13.46
CA LEU A 292 18.32 -1.59 13.30
C LEU A 292 18.83 -0.94 12.00
N GLY A 293 17.93 -0.47 11.14
CA GLY A 293 18.28 0.12 9.85
C GLY A 293 18.95 -0.87 8.89
N LYS A 294 19.61 -0.33 7.87
CA LYS A 294 20.16 -1.13 6.76
C LYS A 294 21.20 -2.15 7.22
N ASP A 295 22.10 -1.79 8.14
CA ASP A 295 23.19 -2.67 8.57
C ASP A 295 22.67 -3.87 9.35
N GLY A 296 21.72 -3.66 10.28
CA GLY A 296 21.08 -4.77 10.98
C GLY A 296 20.25 -5.65 10.06
N MET A 297 19.52 -5.06 9.10
CA MET A 297 18.83 -5.82 8.06
C MET A 297 19.82 -6.71 7.29
N ARG A 298 20.92 -6.12 6.80
CA ARG A 298 21.98 -6.83 6.09
C ARG A 298 22.53 -8.01 6.91
N GLU A 299 22.74 -7.84 8.21
CA GLU A 299 23.17 -8.93 9.09
C GLU A 299 22.13 -10.06 9.15
N GLN A 300 20.84 -9.72 9.31
CA GLN A 300 19.78 -10.75 9.30
C GLN A 300 19.71 -11.47 7.95
N TYR A 301 19.94 -10.77 6.84
CA TYR A 301 19.97 -11.34 5.49
C TYR A 301 21.13 -12.31 5.32
N LEU A 302 22.34 -11.89 5.70
CA LEU A 302 23.55 -12.71 5.59
C LEU A 302 23.52 -13.94 6.51
N SER A 303 22.79 -13.87 7.62
CA SER A 303 22.56 -15.02 8.52
C SER A 303 21.40 -15.93 8.07
N GLY A 304 20.72 -15.60 6.95
CA GLY A 304 19.65 -16.40 6.38
C GLY A 304 18.32 -16.34 7.14
N LYS A 305 18.15 -15.39 8.07
CA LYS A 305 16.91 -15.20 8.83
C LYS A 305 15.83 -14.43 8.05
N VAL A 306 16.28 -13.60 7.11
CA VAL A 306 15.42 -12.84 6.20
C VAL A 306 15.94 -12.99 4.77
N ASP A 307 15.03 -12.96 3.81
CA ASP A 307 15.38 -12.98 2.38
C ASP A 307 14.45 -12.03 1.60
N ALA A 308 14.68 -11.86 0.30
CA ALA A 308 13.80 -11.09 -0.57
C ALA A 308 12.36 -11.62 -0.48
N PHE A 309 11.40 -10.71 -0.31
CA PHE A 309 9.99 -11.04 -0.20
C PHE A 309 9.51 -11.84 -1.42
N ASN A 310 8.82 -12.95 -1.17
CA ASN A 310 8.37 -13.92 -2.16
C ASN A 310 9.46 -14.40 -3.14
N GLY A 311 10.74 -14.32 -2.79
CA GLY A 311 11.85 -14.65 -3.70
C GLY A 311 11.85 -16.10 -4.17
N GLN A 312 11.31 -17.02 -3.37
CA GLN A 312 11.18 -18.44 -3.72
C GLN A 312 9.88 -18.77 -4.46
N ASP A 313 8.77 -18.14 -4.09
CA ASP A 313 7.43 -18.49 -4.59
C ASP A 313 7.03 -17.68 -5.83
N ALA A 314 7.47 -16.43 -5.93
CA ALA A 314 7.16 -15.50 -7.03
C ALA A 314 8.34 -14.56 -7.33
N PRO A 315 9.50 -15.10 -7.76
CA PRO A 315 10.72 -14.31 -7.97
C PRO A 315 10.55 -13.13 -8.93
N TRP A 316 9.60 -13.19 -9.87
CA TRP A 316 9.30 -12.10 -10.81
C TRP A 316 8.70 -10.86 -10.13
N GLY A 317 8.01 -11.02 -8.99
CA GLY A 317 7.28 -9.92 -8.35
C GLY A 317 8.20 -8.83 -7.80
N HIS A 318 9.32 -9.22 -7.21
CA HIS A 318 10.30 -8.30 -6.63
C HIS A 318 11.71 -8.43 -7.22
N GLY A 319 11.96 -9.46 -8.05
CA GLY A 319 13.25 -9.77 -8.67
C GLY A 319 13.95 -8.59 -9.35
N PRO A 320 13.25 -7.75 -10.14
CA PRO A 320 13.87 -6.59 -10.80
C PRO A 320 14.50 -5.57 -9.84
N THR A 321 14.07 -5.56 -8.56
CA THR A 321 14.68 -4.73 -7.50
C THR A 321 16.14 -5.13 -7.23
N ASN A 322 16.51 -6.38 -7.50
CA ASN A 322 17.84 -6.94 -7.22
C ASN A 322 18.27 -6.69 -5.76
N THR A 323 17.54 -7.31 -4.83
CA THR A 323 17.75 -7.18 -3.39
C THR A 323 19.19 -7.54 -2.98
N THR A 324 19.80 -8.55 -3.61
CA THR A 324 21.20 -8.92 -3.34
C THR A 324 22.17 -7.78 -3.66
N LYS A 325 21.94 -7.02 -4.74
CA LYS A 325 22.73 -5.80 -5.03
C LYS A 325 22.54 -4.77 -3.93
N TRP A 326 21.31 -4.51 -3.51
CA TRP A 326 21.01 -3.54 -2.44
C TRP A 326 21.73 -3.87 -1.12
N VAL A 327 21.72 -5.16 -0.71
CA VAL A 327 22.40 -5.65 0.50
C VAL A 327 23.92 -5.43 0.41
N ARG A 328 24.51 -5.51 -0.79
CA ARG A 328 25.95 -5.32 -1.03
C ARG A 328 26.35 -3.85 -1.21
N LEU A 329 25.40 -2.93 -1.35
CA LEU A 329 25.72 -1.50 -1.52
C LEU A 329 26.35 -0.92 -0.26
N THR A 330 27.60 -0.46 -0.41
CA THR A 330 28.34 0.27 0.62
C THR A 330 28.28 1.79 0.46
N LYS A 331 27.82 2.28 -0.71
CA LYS A 331 27.67 3.71 -1.01
C LYS A 331 26.18 4.09 -1.09
N PRO A 332 25.82 5.32 -0.70
CA PRO A 332 24.44 5.82 -0.71
C PRO A 332 23.97 6.20 -2.12
N VAL A 333 24.01 5.26 -3.06
CA VAL A 333 23.64 5.51 -4.46
C VAL A 333 22.39 4.75 -4.84
N THR A 334 21.42 5.47 -5.43
CA THR A 334 20.27 4.84 -6.09
C THR A 334 20.73 4.06 -7.32
N TYR A 335 19.95 3.07 -7.73
CA TYR A 335 20.16 2.39 -9.00
C TYR A 335 18.84 2.04 -9.65
N ARG A 336 18.83 2.01 -10.99
CA ARG A 336 17.63 1.68 -11.74
C ARG A 336 17.29 0.19 -11.60
N ALA A 337 16.03 -0.09 -11.26
CA ALA A 337 15.40 -1.38 -11.51
C ALA A 337 14.71 -1.30 -12.87
N ASN A 338 15.08 -2.17 -13.81
CA ASN A 338 14.39 -2.22 -15.10
C ASN A 338 13.02 -2.83 -14.89
N TYR A 339 11.98 -2.24 -15.48
CA TYR A 339 10.65 -2.83 -15.43
C TYR A 339 10.65 -4.20 -16.13
N GLU A 340 9.99 -5.16 -15.51
CA GLU A 340 9.68 -6.46 -16.11
C GLU A 340 8.20 -6.78 -15.89
N PRO A 341 7.57 -7.57 -16.77
CA PRO A 341 6.19 -8.00 -16.56
C PRO A 341 6.01 -8.64 -15.19
N ARG A 342 4.90 -8.31 -14.50
CA ARG A 342 4.60 -8.74 -13.13
C ARG A 342 5.45 -8.13 -12.02
N TYR A 343 6.30 -7.15 -12.32
CA TYR A 343 6.99 -6.40 -11.27
C TYR A 343 6.01 -5.64 -10.37
N GLU A 344 6.16 -5.78 -9.06
CA GLU A 344 5.21 -5.28 -8.05
C GLU A 344 5.91 -4.62 -6.82
N PRO A 345 6.78 -3.61 -7.01
CA PRO A 345 7.49 -2.97 -5.91
C PRO A 345 6.61 -2.12 -4.99
N PHE A 346 7.18 -1.73 -3.85
CA PHE A 346 6.64 -0.66 -2.99
C PHE A 346 7.35 0.66 -3.33
N LEU A 347 6.57 1.73 -3.49
CA LEU A 347 7.04 2.96 -4.12
C LEU A 347 6.79 4.19 -3.25
N VAL A 348 7.82 5.04 -3.14
CA VAL A 348 7.65 6.47 -2.82
C VAL A 348 7.60 7.25 -4.12
N MET A 349 6.57 8.09 -4.27
CA MET A 349 6.33 8.87 -5.48
C MET A 349 5.84 10.27 -5.12
N HIS A 350 6.02 11.20 -6.05
CA HIS A 350 5.37 12.49 -5.99
C HIS A 350 3.86 12.29 -6.20
N ARG A 351 3.03 12.88 -5.36
CA ARG A 351 1.58 12.71 -5.36
C ARG A 351 0.94 13.07 -6.70
N ASN A 352 1.44 14.13 -7.34
CA ASN A 352 0.96 14.55 -8.68
C ASN A 352 1.43 13.64 -9.83
N VAL A 353 2.33 12.67 -9.56
CA VAL A 353 2.76 11.67 -10.53
C VAL A 353 2.02 10.34 -10.32
N ALA A 354 1.58 10.05 -9.10
CA ALA A 354 0.81 8.86 -8.77
C ALA A 354 -0.58 8.91 -9.45
N PRO A 355 -0.88 8.04 -10.44
CA PRO A 355 -2.20 7.99 -11.04
C PRO A 355 -3.18 7.26 -10.13
N TRP A 356 -4.47 7.40 -10.45
CA TRP A 356 -5.50 6.53 -9.89
C TRP A 356 -5.28 5.08 -10.31
N ALA A 357 -5.47 4.16 -9.38
CA ALA A 357 -5.55 2.74 -9.65
C ALA A 357 -6.93 2.39 -10.23
N ASP A 358 -6.99 1.38 -11.09
CA ASP A 358 -8.24 0.98 -11.75
C ASP A 358 -9.15 0.20 -10.80
N GLU A 359 -10.29 0.79 -10.46
CA GLU A 359 -11.23 0.30 -9.46
C GLU A 359 -12.03 -0.92 -9.94
N ARG A 360 -11.90 -1.35 -11.21
CA ARG A 360 -12.45 -2.63 -11.68
C ARG A 360 -11.76 -3.82 -11.01
N PHE A 361 -10.54 -3.64 -10.50
CA PHE A 361 -9.84 -4.66 -9.73
C PHE A 361 -10.44 -4.78 -8.32
N VAL A 362 -11.37 -5.73 -8.15
CA VAL A 362 -12.03 -6.06 -6.88
C VAL A 362 -11.70 -7.50 -6.51
N GLY A 363 -10.97 -7.68 -5.40
CA GLY A 363 -10.46 -8.97 -4.94
C GLY A 363 -8.94 -9.01 -4.81
N TYR A 364 -8.37 -10.22 -4.81
CA TYR A 364 -6.93 -10.46 -4.63
C TYR A 364 -6.25 -10.86 -5.96
N GLY A 365 -4.97 -10.50 -6.07
CA GLY A 365 -4.12 -10.81 -7.24
C GLY A 365 -4.17 -9.75 -8.35
N GLY A 366 -3.09 -9.63 -9.12
CA GLY A 366 -3.01 -8.84 -10.37
C GLY A 366 -3.11 -7.30 -10.25
N ASN A 367 -3.74 -6.76 -9.22
CA ASN A 367 -4.05 -5.34 -9.08
C ASN A 367 -2.80 -4.45 -8.99
N LYS A 368 -1.80 -4.82 -8.17
CA LYS A 368 -0.55 -4.06 -8.04
C LYS A 368 0.29 -4.18 -9.31
N ILE A 369 0.34 -5.37 -9.90
CA ILE A 369 1.01 -5.58 -11.20
C ILE A 369 0.44 -4.66 -12.27
N ALA A 370 -0.89 -4.59 -12.40
CA ALA A 370 -1.55 -3.70 -13.37
C ALA A 370 -1.25 -2.23 -13.09
N TYR A 371 -1.25 -1.82 -11.82
CA TYR A 371 -0.88 -0.46 -11.42
C TYR A 371 0.57 -0.10 -11.77
N ILE A 372 1.52 -1.02 -11.55
CA ILE A 372 2.94 -0.80 -11.88
C ILE A 372 3.14 -0.81 -13.40
N ASN A 373 2.41 -1.63 -14.14
CA ASN A 373 2.41 -1.58 -15.61
C ASN A 373 1.89 -0.23 -16.12
N GLN A 374 0.81 0.30 -15.54
CA GLN A 374 0.32 1.64 -15.85
C GLN A 374 1.40 2.71 -15.60
N LEU A 375 2.12 2.65 -14.47
CA LEU A 375 3.23 3.59 -14.19
C LEU A 375 4.33 3.49 -15.25
N ASN A 376 4.75 2.27 -15.60
CA ASN A 376 5.72 2.05 -16.68
C ASN A 376 5.22 2.63 -18.01
N GLY A 377 3.95 2.36 -18.33
CA GLY A 377 3.23 2.92 -19.47
C GLY A 377 2.98 4.43 -19.39
N LEU A 378 3.30 5.12 -18.30
CA LEU A 378 3.28 6.59 -18.21
C LEU A 378 4.69 7.20 -18.25
N GLY A 379 5.71 6.37 -18.52
CA GLY A 379 7.12 6.74 -18.56
C GLY A 379 7.77 6.84 -17.17
N VAL A 380 7.16 6.28 -16.13
CA VAL A 380 7.77 6.24 -14.80
C VAL A 380 8.91 5.23 -14.78
N SER A 381 10.08 5.69 -14.33
CA SER A 381 11.25 4.84 -14.11
C SER A 381 11.42 4.49 -12.64
N PHE A 382 11.88 3.28 -12.36
CA PHE A 382 11.98 2.73 -11.02
C PHE A 382 13.43 2.76 -10.52
N HIS A 383 13.67 3.42 -9.38
CA HIS A 383 15.01 3.60 -8.82
C HIS A 383 15.04 3.11 -7.38
N VAL A 384 15.87 2.11 -7.08
CA VAL A 384 15.95 1.51 -5.76
C VAL A 384 16.63 2.48 -4.79
N HIS A 385 15.95 2.76 -3.69
CA HIS A 385 16.42 3.63 -2.64
C HIS A 385 17.59 2.96 -1.87
N PRO A 386 18.70 3.67 -1.58
CA PRO A 386 19.92 3.03 -1.08
C PRO A 386 19.87 2.56 0.38
N PHE A 387 18.93 3.06 1.19
CA PHE A 387 18.87 2.80 2.64
C PHE A 387 17.55 2.19 3.12
N GLY A 388 16.46 2.74 2.61
CA GLY A 388 15.11 2.32 2.94
C GLY A 388 14.76 0.95 2.41
N PHE A 389 13.97 0.24 3.20
CA PHE A 389 13.43 -1.07 2.89
C PHE A 389 12.12 -1.28 3.64
N VAL A 390 11.40 -2.32 3.25
CA VAL A 390 10.20 -2.80 3.94
C VAL A 390 10.35 -4.28 4.23
N ILE A 391 9.69 -4.73 5.30
CA ILE A 391 9.69 -6.15 5.67
C ILE A 391 8.27 -6.58 5.99
N HIS A 392 7.89 -7.73 5.43
CA HIS A 392 6.61 -8.37 5.69
C HIS A 392 6.57 -8.82 7.16
N VAL A 393 5.48 -8.51 7.83
CA VAL A 393 5.19 -8.92 9.19
C VAL A 393 4.35 -10.19 9.12
N PRO A 394 4.86 -11.35 9.58
CA PRO A 394 4.14 -12.60 9.48
C PRO A 394 2.75 -12.53 10.13
N HIS A 395 1.75 -13.06 9.44
CA HIS A 395 0.35 -13.06 9.86
C HIS A 395 -0.44 -14.21 9.24
N VAL A 396 -1.59 -14.53 9.83
CA VAL A 396 -2.55 -15.49 9.25
C VAL A 396 -3.17 -14.93 7.97
N LYS A 397 -3.51 -15.78 7.01
CA LYS A 397 -4.19 -15.38 5.76
C LYS A 397 -5.63 -14.95 6.03
N THR A 398 -6.10 -13.92 5.32
CA THR A 398 -7.51 -13.49 5.38
C THR A 398 -8.43 -14.47 4.64
N LYS A 399 -9.75 -14.37 4.90
CA LYS A 399 -10.80 -15.07 4.14
C LYS A 399 -10.70 -14.78 2.63
N ALA A 400 -10.47 -13.52 2.27
CA ALA A 400 -10.34 -13.10 0.87
C ALA A 400 -9.09 -13.72 0.19
N ALA A 401 -7.95 -13.76 0.89
CA ALA A 401 -6.75 -14.43 0.38
C ALA A 401 -6.97 -15.95 0.20
N ASN A 402 -7.68 -16.60 1.12
CA ASN A 402 -8.02 -18.02 1.00
C ASN A 402 -8.99 -18.28 -0.16
N THR A 403 -9.98 -17.39 -0.37
CA THR A 403 -10.94 -17.47 -1.48
C THR A 403 -10.23 -17.42 -2.83
N PHE A 404 -9.31 -16.46 -3.00
CA PHE A 404 -8.47 -16.36 -4.20
C PHE A 404 -7.68 -17.65 -4.50
N VAL A 405 -7.10 -18.28 -3.48
CA VAL A 405 -6.38 -19.55 -3.66
C VAL A 405 -7.32 -20.67 -4.14
N LEU A 406 -8.58 -20.68 -3.67
CA LEU A 406 -9.59 -21.66 -4.10
C LEU A 406 -10.07 -21.40 -5.53
N GLU A 407 -10.35 -20.15 -5.89
CA GLU A 407 -10.71 -19.75 -7.27
C GLU A 407 -9.62 -20.17 -8.26
N LYS A 408 -8.36 -19.92 -7.92
CA LYS A 408 -7.21 -20.35 -8.72
C LYS A 408 -7.14 -21.85 -8.92
N ARG A 409 -7.46 -22.64 -7.90
CA ARG A 409 -7.52 -24.11 -8.00
C ARG A 409 -8.66 -24.59 -8.91
N ARG A 410 -9.73 -23.81 -9.05
CA ARG A 410 -10.84 -24.08 -9.96
C ARG A 410 -10.60 -23.59 -11.38
N GLY A 411 -9.48 -22.89 -11.63
CA GLY A 411 -9.19 -22.28 -12.92
C GLY A 411 -9.90 -20.94 -13.15
N GLU A 412 -10.51 -20.36 -12.11
CA GLU A 412 -11.13 -19.05 -12.16
C GLU A 412 -10.08 -17.97 -11.88
N SER A 413 -9.95 -16.99 -12.78
CA SER A 413 -8.96 -15.92 -12.64
C SER A 413 -9.41 -14.57 -13.17
N PRO A 414 -10.57 -14.03 -12.73
CA PRO A 414 -11.13 -12.78 -13.26
C PRO A 414 -10.15 -11.59 -13.17
N MET A 415 -9.32 -11.54 -12.13
CA MET A 415 -8.29 -10.50 -11.96
C MET A 415 -7.13 -10.64 -12.95
N ASP A 416 -6.80 -11.85 -13.39
CA ASP A 416 -5.78 -12.04 -14.43
C ASP A 416 -6.32 -11.74 -15.82
N ASP A 417 -7.59 -12.07 -16.09
CA ASP A 417 -8.24 -11.74 -17.35
C ASP A 417 -8.34 -10.22 -17.51
N LEU A 418 -8.79 -9.52 -16.46
CA LEU A 418 -8.78 -8.05 -16.44
C LEU A 418 -7.37 -7.49 -16.56
N ARG A 419 -6.37 -8.07 -15.89
CA ARG A 419 -4.97 -7.65 -16.03
C ARG A 419 -4.46 -7.79 -17.46
N ALA A 420 -4.78 -8.90 -18.15
CA ALA A 420 -4.38 -9.10 -19.55
C ALA A 420 -5.01 -8.06 -20.47
N LEU A 421 -6.28 -7.68 -20.24
CA LEU A 421 -6.94 -6.60 -20.98
C LEU A 421 -6.23 -5.26 -20.75
N VAL A 422 -5.93 -4.93 -19.49
CA VAL A 422 -5.20 -3.70 -19.14
C VAL A 422 -3.80 -3.68 -19.74
N GLU A 423 -3.07 -4.80 -19.68
CA GLU A 423 -1.74 -4.93 -20.30
C GLU A 423 -1.80 -4.64 -21.81
N ALA A 424 -2.77 -5.20 -22.52
CA ALA A 424 -2.96 -4.95 -23.95
C ALA A 424 -3.36 -3.50 -24.26
N GLU A 425 -4.15 -2.84 -23.42
CA GLU A 425 -4.50 -1.42 -23.58
C GLU A 425 -3.29 -0.51 -23.31
N VAL A 426 -2.44 -0.83 -22.32
CA VAL A 426 -1.23 -0.08 -21.99
C VAL A 426 -0.22 -0.19 -23.15
N GLU A 427 -0.03 -1.38 -23.70
CA GLU A 427 0.85 -1.60 -24.87
C GLU A 427 0.43 -0.79 -26.10
N LYS A 428 -0.87 -0.53 -26.25
CA LYS A 428 -1.45 0.29 -27.33
C LYS A 428 -1.52 1.78 -26.99
N ALA A 429 -1.09 2.19 -25.80
CA ALA A 429 -1.24 3.55 -25.27
C ALA A 429 -2.70 4.05 -25.27
N THR A 430 -3.68 3.16 -25.09
CA THR A 430 -5.11 3.48 -25.03
C THR A 430 -5.72 3.29 -23.63
N TYR A 431 -4.92 2.83 -22.69
CA TYR A 431 -5.37 2.54 -21.33
C TYR A 431 -5.63 3.81 -20.53
N ALA A 432 -6.72 3.81 -19.76
CA ALA A 432 -6.99 4.77 -18.71
C ALA A 432 -7.73 4.05 -17.56
N PRO A 433 -7.31 4.22 -16.30
CA PRO A 433 -7.92 3.57 -15.14
C PRO A 433 -9.37 4.00 -14.96
N HIS A 434 -10.26 3.06 -14.67
CA HIS A 434 -11.63 3.38 -14.26
C HIS A 434 -11.65 3.77 -12.78
N THR A 435 -12.20 4.94 -12.45
CA THR A 435 -12.29 5.38 -11.04
C THR A 435 -13.45 6.35 -10.81
N VAL A 436 -14.02 6.31 -9.61
CA VAL A 436 -15.00 7.31 -9.14
C VAL A 436 -14.39 8.70 -8.90
N PHE A 437 -13.05 8.80 -8.81
CA PHE A 437 -12.33 10.05 -8.61
C PHE A 437 -12.03 10.78 -9.92
N CYS A 438 -12.43 10.21 -11.06
CA CYS A 438 -12.21 10.86 -12.34
C CYS A 438 -12.99 12.17 -12.41
N PRO A 439 -12.35 13.31 -12.75
CA PRO A 439 -13.04 14.59 -12.85
C PRO A 439 -14.24 14.50 -13.79
N LYS A 440 -15.37 15.09 -13.38
CA LYS A 440 -16.55 15.26 -14.23
C LYS A 440 -16.26 16.44 -15.17
N ASP A 441 -15.77 16.14 -16.36
CA ASP A 441 -15.73 17.03 -17.53
C ASP A 441 -14.90 18.33 -17.37
N LEU A 442 -13.81 18.41 -18.13
CA LEU A 442 -13.47 19.67 -18.79
C LEU A 442 -13.38 19.37 -20.27
N VAL A 443 -14.32 19.97 -21.02
CA VAL A 443 -14.39 20.03 -22.48
C VAL A 443 -15.06 18.80 -23.11
N SER A 444 -16.34 18.97 -23.47
CA SER A 444 -17.05 18.07 -24.37
C SER A 444 -16.41 18.11 -25.76
N ASP A 445 -16.53 17.05 -26.56
CA ASP A 445 -16.01 17.00 -27.94
C ASP A 445 -16.48 18.18 -28.83
N ALA A 446 -17.53 18.92 -28.42
CA ALA A 446 -18.02 20.13 -29.10
C ALA A 446 -17.13 21.37 -28.95
N ASP A 447 -16.25 21.43 -27.95
CA ASP A 447 -15.38 22.59 -27.72
C ASP A 447 -14.02 22.46 -28.44
N VAL A 448 -13.67 21.25 -28.92
CA VAL A 448 -12.49 21.01 -29.78
C VAL A 448 -12.72 21.50 -31.21
N GLU A 449 -13.96 21.42 -31.71
CA GLU A 449 -14.33 21.98 -33.03
C GLU A 449 -14.36 23.52 -33.04
N ASN A 450 -14.72 24.16 -31.93
CA ASN A 450 -14.74 25.63 -31.83
C ASN A 450 -13.34 26.26 -31.66
N LEU A 451 -12.31 25.49 -31.33
CA LEU A 451 -10.92 25.95 -31.25
C LEU A 451 -10.10 25.67 -32.53
N MET A 452 -10.62 24.87 -33.47
CA MET A 452 -9.98 24.58 -34.76
C MET A 452 -10.72 25.18 -35.97
N GLY A 453 -11.87 25.82 -35.77
CA GLY A 453 -12.69 26.39 -36.85
C GLY A 453 -12.82 27.91 -36.80
N ARG A 454 -11.74 28.64 -37.12
CA ARG A 454 -11.77 29.98 -37.77
C ARG A 454 -10.35 30.46 -38.09
N GLY A 455 -9.80 29.91 -39.16
CA GLY A 455 -8.67 30.49 -39.89
C GLY A 455 -8.87 30.23 -41.38
N SER A 456 -8.94 31.32 -42.16
CA SER A 456 -8.95 31.45 -43.65
C SER A 456 -10.18 30.85 -44.36
N GLU A 457 -10.83 31.47 -45.36
CA GLU A 457 -10.39 32.34 -46.47
C GLU A 457 -11.51 33.36 -46.82
N ASP A 458 -11.18 34.64 -47.02
CA ASP A 458 -11.06 35.36 -48.31
C ASP A 458 -12.33 36.06 -48.81
N GLY A 459 -12.15 37.30 -49.29
CA GLY A 459 -12.90 37.80 -50.44
C GLY A 459 -13.68 39.11 -50.25
N GLY A 460 -12.97 40.25 -50.32
CA GLY A 460 -13.34 41.40 -51.17
C GLY A 460 -14.52 42.30 -50.76
N GLY A 461 -14.28 43.62 -50.81
CA GLY A 461 -15.36 44.60 -50.97
C GLY A 461 -15.06 45.96 -50.34
N ASP A 462 -14.70 46.91 -51.19
CA ASP A 462 -14.58 48.35 -50.94
C ASP A 462 -15.79 48.97 -50.19
N GLY A 463 -15.54 50.08 -49.50
CA GLY A 463 -16.61 51.07 -49.25
C GLY A 463 -16.61 51.75 -47.89
N ASN A 464 -15.79 52.79 -47.76
CA ASN A 464 -16.17 54.14 -47.29
C ASN A 464 -17.43 54.27 -46.39
N THR A 465 -17.28 54.69 -45.13
CA THR A 465 -17.95 55.89 -44.57
C THR A 465 -17.63 56.10 -43.08
N SER A 466 -17.61 57.39 -42.76
CA SER A 466 -17.37 58.08 -41.50
C SER A 466 -18.52 58.00 -40.49
N GLU A 467 -18.27 58.63 -39.32
CA GLU A 467 -19.20 59.10 -38.27
C GLU A 467 -19.50 58.09 -37.14
N ALA A 468 -19.03 58.29 -35.91
CA ALA A 468 -19.25 59.36 -34.92
C ALA A 468 -20.45 59.10 -33.99
N LEU A 469 -20.28 59.57 -32.74
CA LEU A 469 -21.27 59.80 -31.65
C LEU A 469 -21.48 58.62 -30.69
N LYS A 470 -20.90 58.69 -29.49
CA LYS A 470 -21.38 59.34 -28.24
C LYS A 470 -22.17 58.35 -27.38
N GLU A 471 -21.65 58.05 -26.20
CA GLU A 471 -22.22 58.51 -24.91
C GLU A 471 -23.72 58.24 -24.78
N THR A 472 -24.13 57.41 -23.82
CA THR A 472 -24.86 57.90 -22.63
C THR A 472 -24.82 56.85 -21.51
N LYS A 473 -24.53 57.34 -20.31
CA LYS A 473 -24.64 56.69 -19.00
C LYS A 473 -26.07 56.19 -18.70
N ARG A 474 -26.19 55.02 -18.06
CA ARG A 474 -26.58 54.93 -16.64
C ARG A 474 -26.30 53.55 -16.07
#